data_AF-A0A942I9V2-F1
#
_entry.id   AF-A0A942I9V2-F1
#
_cell.length_a   1.000
_cell.length_b   1.000
_cell.length_c   1.000
_cell.angle_alpha   90.00
_cell.angle_beta   90.00
_cell.angle_gamma   90.00
#
_symmetry.space_group_name_H-M   'P 1'
#
loop_
_entity.id
_entity.type
_entity.pdbx_description
1 polymer ?
#
loop_
_entity_poly.entity_id
_entity_poly.type
_entity_poly.pdbx_seq_one_letter_code
_entity_poly.pdbx_strand_id
1 'polypeptide(L)'
;MKYTEINSQTIDKWVEEGWEWGVPISEAQFALAKAGQWSMLLTPTKPVPTGWFPSLVGKQVLGLASGSGLLHEHGVPTFWATLVEK
;
A
#
# COMPACT_ATOMS: atom_id res chain seq x y z
N MET A 1 -14.80 -23.54 -11.84
CA MET A 1 -13.93 -22.37 -11.61
C MET A 1 -13.62 -22.32 -10.12
N LYS A 2 -12.35 -22.16 -9.73
CA LYS A 2 -11.97 -22.12 -8.32
C LYS A 2 -12.29 -20.74 -7.76
N TYR A 3 -12.86 -20.65 -6.56
CA TYR A 3 -13.25 -19.35 -5.99
C TYR A 3 -12.07 -18.36 -5.90
N THR A 4 -10.84 -18.86 -5.72
CA THR A 4 -9.62 -18.04 -5.68
C THR A 4 -9.31 -17.39 -7.03
N GLU A 5 -9.65 -18.03 -8.14
CA GLU A 5 -9.48 -17.45 -9.50
C GLU A 5 -10.48 -16.31 -9.72
N ILE A 6 -11.73 -16.52 -9.30
CA ILE A 6 -12.78 -15.50 -9.35
C ILE A 6 -12.38 -14.28 -8.51
N ASN A 7 -11.86 -14.51 -7.30
CA ASN A 7 -11.40 -13.44 -6.42
C ASN A 7 -10.24 -12.65 -7.05
N SER A 8 -9.24 -13.33 -7.62
CA SER A 8 -8.11 -12.66 -8.29
C SER A 8 -8.61 -11.76 -9.42
N GLN A 9 -9.40 -12.33 -10.34
CA GLN A 9 -9.93 -11.58 -11.50
C GLN A 9 -10.81 -10.40 -11.09
N THR A 10 -11.55 -10.54 -9.98
CA THR A 10 -12.39 -9.45 -9.44
C THR A 10 -11.52 -8.29 -8.93
N ILE A 11 -10.45 -8.59 -8.19
CA ILE A 11 -9.52 -7.57 -7.70
C ILE A 11 -8.76 -6.91 -8.84
N ASP A 12 -8.27 -7.68 -9.81
CA ASP A 12 -7.57 -7.16 -10.99
C ASP A 12 -8.46 -6.15 -11.74
N LYS A 13 -9.72 -6.51 -11.97
CA LYS A 13 -10.70 -5.61 -12.59
C LYS A 13 -10.94 -4.33 -11.78
N TRP A 14 -11.07 -4.42 -10.45
CA TRP A 14 -11.25 -3.22 -9.62
C TRP A 14 -10.04 -2.29 -9.69
N VAL A 15 -8.82 -2.84 -9.72
CA VAL A 15 -7.60 -2.07 -9.90
C VAL A 15 -7.59 -1.36 -11.26
N GLU A 16 -7.93 -2.07 -12.34
CA GLU A 16 -8.06 -1.50 -13.69
C GLU A 16 -9.12 -0.39 -13.77
N GLU A 17 -10.21 -0.52 -13.01
CA GLU A 17 -11.28 0.48 -12.90
C GLU A 17 -10.93 1.65 -11.97
N GLY A 18 -9.72 1.70 -11.41
CA GLY A 18 -9.22 2.81 -10.60
C GLY A 18 -9.62 2.73 -9.13
N TRP A 19 -9.80 1.53 -8.59
CA TRP A 19 -10.00 1.33 -7.17
C TRP A 19 -8.86 1.97 -6.37
N GLU A 20 -9.19 2.89 -5.46
CA GLU A 20 -8.22 3.75 -4.78
C GLU A 20 -7.09 2.96 -4.08
N TRP A 21 -7.40 1.74 -3.62
CA TRP A 21 -6.48 0.86 -2.90
C TRP A 21 -5.62 -0.02 -3.83
N GLY A 22 -5.97 -0.10 -5.11
CA GLY A 22 -5.19 -0.75 -6.15
C GLY A 22 -4.16 0.17 -6.81
N VAL A 23 -4.21 1.48 -6.52
CA VAL A 23 -3.33 2.46 -7.14
C VAL A 23 -1.92 2.38 -6.54
N PRO A 24 -0.88 2.24 -7.39
CA PRO A 24 0.52 2.35 -6.99
C PRO A 24 0.83 3.63 -6.22
N ILE A 25 1.69 3.51 -5.23
CA ILE A 25 2.36 4.68 -4.66
C ILE A 25 3.49 5.10 -5.61
N SER A 26 3.75 6.40 -5.72
CA SER A 26 4.90 6.89 -6.48
C SER A 26 6.23 6.61 -5.77
N GLU A 27 7.32 6.56 -6.53
CA GLU A 27 8.67 6.42 -5.97
C GLU A 27 9.01 7.54 -4.95
N ALA A 28 8.54 8.76 -5.20
CA ALA A 28 8.72 9.89 -4.30
C ALA A 28 8.00 9.66 -2.95
N GLN A 29 6.76 9.18 -2.98
CA GLN A 29 6.02 8.83 -1.77
C GLN A 29 6.71 7.71 -0.99
N PHE A 30 7.25 6.71 -1.71
CA PHE A 30 8.03 5.65 -1.08
C PHE A 30 9.32 6.17 -0.43
N ALA A 31 10.05 7.07 -1.09
CA ALA A 31 11.25 7.69 -0.54
C ALA A 31 10.96 8.52 0.73
N LEU A 32 9.87 9.29 0.72
CA LEU A 32 9.39 10.04 1.90
C LEU A 32 9.02 9.09 3.05
N ALA A 33 8.28 8.01 2.77
CA ALA A 33 7.94 7.01 3.78
C ALA A 33 9.18 6.37 4.40
N LYS A 34 10.20 6.04 3.60
CA LYS A 34 11.51 5.57 4.10
C LYS A 34 12.23 6.58 4.99
N ALA A 35 12.10 7.87 4.68
CA ALA A 35 12.66 8.95 5.49
C ALA A 35 11.87 9.23 6.78
N GLY A 36 10.82 8.45 7.06
CA GLY A 36 9.98 8.58 8.26
C GLY A 36 8.74 9.43 8.04
N GLN A 37 8.51 9.96 6.84
CA GLN A 37 7.28 10.67 6.48
C GLN A 37 6.28 9.70 5.86
N TRP A 38 5.64 8.91 6.73
CA TRP A 38 4.64 7.93 6.34
C TRP A 38 3.27 8.27 6.93
N SER A 39 2.22 7.74 6.31
CA SER A 39 0.85 7.77 6.82
C SER A 39 0.21 6.40 6.58
N MET A 40 -0.43 5.86 7.61
CA MET A 40 -1.18 4.60 7.56
C MET A 40 -2.61 4.88 8.00
N LEU A 41 -3.58 4.28 7.33
CA LEU A 41 -5.00 4.47 7.60
C LEU A 41 -5.52 3.37 8.55
N LEU A 42 -6.15 3.76 9.65
CA LEU A 42 -6.89 2.87 10.57
C LEU A 42 -8.24 2.46 9.98
N THR A 43 -8.87 3.41 9.29
CA THR A 43 -10.11 3.23 8.53
C THR A 43 -9.93 3.96 7.19
N PRO A 44 -10.76 3.72 6.17
CA PRO A 44 -10.59 4.31 4.83
C PRO A 44 -10.34 5.83 4.80
N THR A 45 -10.74 6.56 5.83
CA THR A 45 -10.59 8.03 5.91
C THR A 45 -9.87 8.53 7.16
N LYS A 46 -9.42 7.66 8.06
CA LYS A 46 -8.79 8.08 9.32
C LYS A 46 -7.38 7.52 9.46
N PRO A 47 -6.35 8.37 9.59
CA PRO A 47 -4.99 7.91 9.84
C PRO A 47 -4.85 7.34 11.26
N VAL A 48 -3.93 6.39 11.42
CA VAL A 48 -3.44 6.00 12.75
C VAL A 48 -2.64 7.16 13.33
N PRO A 49 -2.73 7.41 14.66
CA PRO A 49 -1.80 8.32 15.31
C PRO A 49 -0.36 7.84 15.14
N THR A 50 0.55 8.71 14.70
CA THR A 50 1.96 8.35 14.45
C THR A 50 2.65 7.80 15.69
N GLY A 51 2.29 8.30 16.87
CA GLY A 51 2.81 7.82 18.16
C GLY A 51 2.40 6.40 18.56
N TRP A 52 1.51 5.74 17.81
CA TRP A 52 1.23 4.31 18.00
C TRP A 52 2.39 3.43 17.53
N PHE A 53 3.25 3.94 16.65
CA PHE A 53 4.40 3.22 16.13
C PHE A 53 5.69 3.86 16.62
N PRO A 54 6.74 3.07 16.86
CA PRO A 54 8.08 3.62 17.02
C PRO A 54 8.56 4.22 15.69
N SER A 55 9.73 4.87 15.70
CA SER A 55 10.39 5.24 14.45
C SER A 55 10.60 4.00 13.57
N LEU A 56 10.08 4.07 12.34
CA LEU A 56 10.19 3.00 11.35
C LEU A 56 11.43 3.18 10.45
N VAL A 57 12.19 4.27 10.61
CA VAL A 57 13.40 4.53 9.83
C VAL A 57 14.42 3.41 10.07
N GLY A 58 14.87 2.80 8.97
CA GLY A 58 15.82 1.67 9.01
C GLY A 58 15.24 0.35 9.53
N LYS A 59 13.93 0.25 9.76
CA LYS A 59 13.26 -0.99 10.17
C LYS A 59 12.81 -1.78 8.95
N GLN A 60 12.80 -3.11 9.07
CA GLN A 60 12.13 -3.99 8.11
C GLN A 60 10.65 -4.07 8.50
N VAL A 61 9.77 -3.56 7.63
CA VAL A 61 8.32 -3.54 7.85
C VAL A 61 7.68 -4.60 6.95
N LEU A 62 6.94 -5.53 7.55
CA LEU A 62 6.20 -6.56 6.83
C LEU A 62 4.82 -6.02 6.44
N GLY A 63 4.54 -5.95 5.14
CA GLY A 63 3.20 -5.72 4.62
C GLY A 63 2.40 -7.03 4.58
N LEU A 64 1.21 -7.03 5.17
CA LEU A 64 0.24 -8.13 5.02
C LEU A 64 -0.84 -7.71 4.04
N ALA A 65 -1.34 -8.67 3.26
CA ALA A 65 -2.30 -8.46 2.16
C ALA A 65 -1.82 -7.50 1.06
N SER A 66 -0.60 -6.94 1.14
CA SER A 66 0.05 -6.11 0.13
C SER A 66 0.19 -6.93 -1.14
N GLY A 67 -0.72 -6.74 -2.08
CA GLY A 67 -0.71 -7.48 -3.34
C GLY A 67 0.65 -7.35 -4.03
N SER A 68 1.13 -8.43 -4.65
CA SER A 68 2.23 -8.36 -5.61
C SER A 68 1.63 -8.12 -7.00
N GLY A 69 1.38 -6.85 -7.34
CA GLY A 69 0.96 -6.43 -8.69
C GLY A 69 2.15 -6.05 -9.58
N LEU A 70 1.88 -5.42 -10.74
CA LEU A 70 2.84 -4.95 -11.76
C LEU A 70 4.11 -4.28 -11.20
N LEU A 71 4.01 -3.63 -10.04
CA LEU A 71 5.13 -2.96 -9.36
C LEU A 71 6.19 -3.90 -8.75
N HIS A 72 5.86 -5.17 -8.49
CA HIS A 72 6.84 -6.17 -8.07
C HIS A 72 7.93 -6.34 -9.14
N GLU A 73 7.56 -6.26 -10.42
CA GLU A 73 8.49 -6.34 -11.56
C GLU A 73 9.44 -5.13 -11.64
N HIS A 74 9.06 -4.01 -11.02
CA HIS A 74 9.86 -2.79 -10.93
C HIS A 74 10.54 -2.59 -9.57
N GLY A 75 10.47 -3.58 -8.67
CA GLY A 75 11.10 -3.52 -7.34
C GLY A 75 10.46 -2.51 -6.39
N VAL A 76 9.26 -2.01 -6.70
CA VAL A 76 8.49 -1.08 -5.86
C VAL A 76 7.51 -1.91 -5.03
N PRO A 77 7.64 -1.96 -3.70
CA PRO A 77 6.74 -2.78 -2.91
C PRO A 77 5.39 -2.06 -2.80
N THR A 78 4.31 -2.76 -3.17
CA THR A 78 2.94 -2.31 -2.97
C THR A 78 2.65 -2.37 -1.47
N PHE A 79 2.76 -1.27 -0.73
CA PHE A 79 2.40 -1.24 0.69
C PHE A 79 0.98 -0.70 0.87
N TRP A 80 0.22 -1.29 1.81
CA TRP A 80 -1.04 -0.75 2.35
C TRP A 80 -0.82 0.48 3.25
N ALA A 81 0.00 1.43 2.78
CA ALA A 81 0.28 2.66 3.49
C ALA A 81 0.55 3.77 2.45
N THR A 82 -0.51 4.45 2.03
CA THR A 82 -0.36 5.77 1.40
C THR A 82 -1.50 6.70 1.78
N LEU A 83 -1.12 7.81 2.42
CA LEU A 83 -1.53 9.12 1.97
C LEU A 83 -0.38 10.10 2.28
N VAL A 84 0.43 10.45 1.27
CA VAL A 84 1.20 11.70 1.32
C VAL A 84 0.23 12.78 0.86
N GLU A 85 -0.33 13.44 1.87
CA GLU A 85 -1.14 14.68 1.92
C GLU A 85 -2.18 14.96 0.81
N LYS A 86 -3.35 15.41 1.27
CA LYS A 86 -4.18 16.41 0.59
C LYS A 86 -4.03 17.73 1.33
#